data_AF-A0A8C3N7E6-F1
#
_entry.id   AF-A0A8C3N7E6-F1
#
_cell.length_a   1.000
_cell.length_b   1.000
_cell.length_c   1.000
_cell.angle_alpha   90.00
_cell.angle_beta   90.00
_cell.angle_gamma   90.00
#
_symmetry.space_group_name_H-M   'P 1'
#
loop_
_entity.id
_entity.type
_entity.pdbx_description
1 polymer ?
#
loop_
_entity_poly.entity_id
_entity_poly.type
_entity_poly.pdbx_seq_one_letter_code
_entity_poly.pdbx_strand_id
1 'polypeptide(L)'
;LAYHHINQNNYICNHFMTTFCQVAYVKAYVQEVPWQRLHEDGVPHIHSFICVPDGTRFCEAEQCRNGPLIVFAGIKDLKLMKTTQSGFEGFYKNEHTTLPERHDRILCGEFFCKWSYGECKDFDFNCIWKKIRECILEAFAGPPDCGEYSPSYQKTVNCIQMLVLSRVPQVSSFLLMMFYFNNSEC
;
A
#
# COMPACT_ATOMS: atom_id res chain seq x y z
N LEU A 1 3.15 -14.59 -9.07
CA LEU A 1 2.74 -13.57 -10.04
C LEU A 1 3.60 -12.31 -9.94
N ALA A 2 3.77 -11.69 -8.78
CA ALA A 2 4.51 -10.43 -8.73
C ALA A 2 6.05 -10.48 -8.90
N TYR A 3 6.69 -11.61 -8.62
CA TYR A 3 8.09 -11.83 -9.04
C TYR A 3 8.21 -11.69 -10.57
N HIS A 4 7.22 -12.17 -11.33
CA HIS A 4 7.19 -11.97 -12.77
C HIS A 4 6.97 -10.51 -13.15
N HIS A 5 6.05 -9.78 -12.50
CA HIS A 5 5.74 -8.39 -12.87
C HIS A 5 6.92 -7.43 -12.63
N ILE A 6 7.63 -7.57 -11.50
CA ILE A 6 8.83 -6.74 -11.24
C ILE A 6 9.95 -7.08 -12.22
N ASN A 7 10.20 -8.36 -12.49
CA ASN A 7 11.21 -8.75 -13.48
C ASN A 7 10.83 -8.35 -14.91
N GLN A 8 9.53 -8.36 -15.25
CA GLN A 8 9.03 -7.84 -16.53
C GLN A 8 9.32 -6.35 -16.68
N ASN A 9 9.06 -5.54 -15.66
CA ASN A 9 9.40 -4.12 -15.69
C ASN A 9 10.91 -3.88 -15.85
N ASN A 10 11.74 -4.65 -15.12
CA ASN A 10 13.19 -4.59 -15.26
C ASN A 10 13.64 -4.92 -16.69
N TYR A 11 13.05 -5.95 -17.29
CA TYR A 11 13.31 -6.33 -18.69
C TYR A 11 12.90 -5.22 -19.66
N ILE A 12 11.73 -4.60 -19.47
CA ILE A 12 11.24 -3.50 -20.31
C ILE A 12 12.19 -2.30 -20.23
N CYS A 13 12.56 -1.85 -19.01
CA CYS A 13 13.50 -0.75 -18.82
C CYS A 13 14.85 -1.04 -19.51
N ASN A 14 15.40 -2.23 -19.29
CA ASN A 14 16.67 -2.62 -19.89
C ASN A 14 16.59 -2.70 -21.43
N HIS A 15 15.50 -3.23 -21.98
CA HIS A 15 15.30 -3.31 -23.42
C HIS A 15 15.33 -1.93 -24.09
N PHE A 16 14.55 -0.97 -23.60
CA PHE A 16 14.52 0.38 -24.18
C PHE A 16 15.85 1.12 -24.00
N MET A 17 16.48 0.97 -22.83
CA MET A 17 17.78 1.59 -22.57
C MET A 17 18.88 1.02 -23.45
N THR A 18 18.92 -0.29 -23.69
CA THR A 18 19.97 -0.90 -24.52
C THR A 18 19.73 -0.76 -26.02
N THR A 19 18.47 -0.70 -26.45
CA THR A 19 18.11 -0.71 -27.88
C THR A 19 18.22 0.67 -28.53
N PHE A 20 17.84 1.74 -27.82
CA PHE A 20 17.74 3.08 -28.41
C PHE A 20 18.65 4.06 -27.68
N CYS A 21 19.68 4.59 -28.34
CA CYS A 21 20.65 5.48 -27.70
C CYS A 21 20.06 6.84 -27.28
N GLN A 22 19.01 7.31 -27.97
CA GLN A 22 18.34 8.59 -27.71
C GLN A 22 17.39 8.57 -26.50
N VAL A 23 17.05 7.41 -25.96
CA VAL A 23 16.11 7.31 -24.83
C VAL A 23 16.80 7.81 -23.55
N ALA A 24 16.32 8.90 -22.96
CA ALA A 24 16.92 9.46 -21.75
C ALA A 24 16.36 8.86 -20.45
N TYR A 25 15.13 8.36 -20.48
CA TYR A 25 14.41 7.87 -19.31
C TYR A 25 13.36 6.83 -19.70
N VAL A 26 13.19 5.80 -18.89
CA VAL A 26 12.15 4.78 -19.05
C VAL A 26 11.45 4.56 -17.71
N LYS A 27 10.12 4.49 -17.77
CA LYS A 27 9.27 4.11 -16.65
C LYS A 27 8.30 3.02 -17.11
N ALA A 28 8.32 1.88 -16.44
CA ALA A 28 7.39 0.78 -16.65
C ALA A 28 6.49 0.63 -15.41
N TYR A 29 5.18 0.57 -15.61
CA TYR A 29 4.19 0.40 -14.55
C TYR A 29 3.34 -0.83 -14.87
N VAL A 30 3.20 -1.72 -13.88
CA VAL A 30 2.35 -2.91 -13.99
C VAL A 30 1.46 -3.00 -12.77
N GLN A 31 0.18 -3.28 -13.03
CA GLN A 31 -0.82 -3.54 -12.02
C GLN A 31 -1.34 -4.96 -12.17
N GLU A 32 -1.49 -5.65 -11.04
CA GLU A 32 -2.10 -6.98 -10.99
C GLU A 32 -3.62 -6.86 -10.87
N VAL A 33 -4.35 -7.60 -11.69
CA VAL A 33 -5.79 -7.80 -11.49
C VAL A 33 -5.95 -8.79 -10.33
N PRO A 34 -6.73 -8.46 -9.26
CA PRO A 34 -6.74 -9.24 -8.03
C PRO A 34 -7.64 -10.47 -8.13
N TRP A 35 -7.28 -11.38 -9.03
CA TRP A 35 -7.91 -12.69 -9.15
C TRP A 35 -7.52 -13.56 -7.96
N GLN A 36 -8.52 -14.00 -7.19
CA GLN A 36 -8.39 -14.99 -6.13
C GLN A 36 -9.01 -16.31 -6.59
N ARG A 37 -8.39 -17.44 -6.23
CA ARG A 37 -8.94 -18.76 -6.57
C ARG A 37 -10.26 -18.97 -5.85
N LEU A 38 -11.28 -19.41 -6.58
CA LEU A 38 -12.56 -19.75 -5.97
C LEU A 38 -12.37 -20.94 -5.01
N HIS A 39 -12.98 -20.90 -3.83
CA HIS A 39 -13.00 -22.02 -2.89
C HIS A 39 -14.45 -22.40 -2.59
N GLU A 40 -14.75 -23.70 -2.64
CA GLU A 40 -16.05 -24.28 -2.26
C GLU A 40 -15.80 -25.25 -1.12
N ASP A 41 -16.41 -25.03 0.05
CA ASP A 41 -16.20 -25.83 1.27
C ASP A 41 -14.72 -26.01 1.65
N GLY A 42 -13.91 -24.97 1.43
CA GLY A 42 -12.46 -24.98 1.68
C GLY A 42 -11.62 -25.66 0.60
N VAL A 43 -12.24 -26.24 -0.43
CA VAL A 43 -11.57 -26.88 -1.56
C VAL A 43 -11.29 -25.84 -2.67
N PRO A 44 -10.04 -25.66 -3.11
CA PRO A 44 -9.72 -24.73 -4.19
C PRO A 44 -10.21 -25.26 -5.55
N HIS A 45 -10.99 -24.47 -6.27
CA HIS A 45 -11.40 -24.82 -7.64
C HIS A 45 -10.18 -24.86 -8.57
N ILE A 46 -10.13 -25.82 -9.49
CA ILE A 46 -8.94 -26.07 -10.33
C ILE A 46 -8.67 -24.95 -11.35
N HIS A 47 -9.71 -24.29 -11.86
CA HIS A 47 -9.59 -23.28 -12.92
C HIS A 47 -10.58 -22.10 -12.80
N SER A 48 -11.22 -21.91 -11.64
CA SER A 48 -12.18 -20.82 -11.44
C SER A 48 -11.65 -19.80 -10.45
N PHE A 49 -11.93 -18.52 -10.73
CA PHE A 49 -11.40 -17.38 -10.00
C PHE A 49 -12.50 -16.35 -9.80
N ILE A 50 -12.40 -15.59 -8.72
CA ILE A 50 -13.23 -14.43 -8.41
C ILE A 50 -12.32 -13.20 -8.31
N CYS A 51 -12.77 -12.06 -8.80
CA CYS A 51 -12.03 -10.81 -8.69
C CYS A 51 -12.41 -10.13 -7.37
N VAL A 52 -11.45 -10.00 -6.45
CA VAL A 52 -11.69 -9.45 -5.09
C VAL A 52 -10.76 -8.26 -4.88
N PRO A 53 -11.26 -7.01 -4.89
CA PRO A 53 -10.43 -5.82 -4.72
C PRO A 53 -10.16 -5.54 -3.23
N ASP A 54 -9.28 -6.32 -2.60
CA ASP A 54 -8.86 -6.19 -1.19
C ASP A 54 -7.50 -5.50 -1.03
N GLY A 55 -7.20 -4.57 -1.94
CA GLY A 55 -5.90 -3.92 -2.12
C GLY A 55 -5.22 -4.38 -3.40
N THR A 56 -5.27 -3.53 -4.43
CA THR A 56 -4.67 -3.76 -5.74
C THR A 56 -3.15 -3.64 -5.65
N ARG A 57 -2.45 -4.72 -6.00
CA ARG A 57 -1.00 -4.74 -6.10
C ARG A 57 -0.52 -4.06 -7.38
N PHE A 58 0.53 -3.24 -7.27
CA PHE A 58 1.24 -2.71 -8.42
C PHE A 58 2.75 -2.70 -8.21
N CYS A 59 3.50 -2.58 -9.29
CA CYS A 59 4.92 -2.29 -9.28
C CYS A 59 5.30 -1.32 -10.38
N GLU A 60 6.43 -0.66 -10.18
CA GLU A 60 6.99 0.32 -11.10
C GLU A 60 8.50 0.13 -11.15
N ALA A 61 9.08 0.23 -12.34
CA ALA A 61 10.53 0.35 -12.48
C ALA A 61 10.86 1.61 -13.27
N GLU A 62 11.84 2.36 -12.80
CA GLU A 62 12.29 3.60 -13.41
C GLU A 62 13.81 3.54 -13.62
N GLN A 63 14.26 4.04 -14.77
CA GLN A 63 15.68 4.14 -15.06
C GLN A 63 15.95 5.40 -15.87
N CYS A 64 16.94 6.19 -15.44
CA CYS A 64 17.56 7.23 -16.27
C CYS A 64 18.71 6.62 -17.07
N ARG A 65 19.06 7.22 -18.21
CA ARG A 65 20.26 6.85 -18.98
C ARG A 65 21.48 6.91 -18.08
N ASN A 66 22.26 5.82 -18.03
CA ASN A 66 23.44 5.66 -17.17
C ASN A 66 23.16 5.76 -15.66
N GLY A 67 21.89 5.79 -15.26
CA GLY A 67 21.46 5.75 -13.86
C GLY A 67 21.12 4.33 -13.39
N PRO A 68 21.00 4.13 -12.06
CA PRO A 68 20.54 2.87 -11.52
C PRO A 68 19.09 2.59 -11.91
N LEU A 69 18.74 1.30 -11.97
CA LEU A 69 17.35 0.87 -12.03
C LEU A 69 16.74 0.99 -10.64
N ILE A 70 15.65 1.74 -10.53
CA ILE A 70 14.91 1.91 -9.28
C ILE A 70 13.61 1.12 -9.38
N VAL A 71 13.38 0.25 -8.41
CA VAL A 71 12.18 -0.60 -8.35
C VAL A 71 11.30 -0.16 -7.20
N PHE A 72 10.01 0.01 -7.50
CA PHE A 72 8.98 0.27 -6.53
C PHE A 72 7.92 -0.83 -6.56
N ALA A 73 7.28 -1.04 -5.42
CA ALA A 73 6.04 -1.79 -5.32
C ALA A 73 5.03 -1.03 -4.48
N GLY A 74 3.77 -1.44 -4.56
CA GLY A 74 2.71 -0.75 -3.86
C GLY A 74 1.42 -1.53 -3.73
N ILE A 75 0.53 -0.91 -2.95
CA ILE A 75 -0.86 -1.31 -2.73
C ILE A 75 -1.70 -0.07 -2.96
N LYS A 76 -2.73 -0.15 -3.79
CA LYS A 76 -3.72 0.92 -3.97
C LYS A 76 -5.13 0.34 -3.88
N ASP A 77 -6.15 1.20 -3.87
CA ASP A 77 -7.55 0.79 -3.79
C ASP A 77 -7.86 -0.07 -2.54
N LEU A 78 -7.02 0.03 -1.49
CA LEU A 78 -7.21 -0.70 -0.23
C LEU A 78 -8.14 0.13 0.66
N LYS A 79 -9.40 -0.30 0.77
CA LYS A 79 -10.40 0.38 1.61
C LYS A 79 -10.46 -0.26 2.97
N LEU A 80 -10.27 0.55 4.02
CA LEU A 80 -10.35 0.11 5.41
C LEU A 80 -11.32 0.99 6.18
N MET A 81 -12.02 0.39 7.14
CA MET A 81 -12.95 1.06 8.04
C MET A 81 -12.84 0.46 9.44
N LYS A 82 -12.90 1.33 10.45
CA LYS A 82 -13.30 0.95 11.81
C LYS A 82 -14.39 1.89 12.30
N THR A 83 -15.35 1.34 13.02
CA THR A 83 -16.60 2.03 13.42
C THR A 83 -16.46 2.81 14.74
N THR A 84 -15.36 2.61 15.46
CA THR A 84 -15.04 3.23 16.75
C THR A 84 -13.52 3.28 16.92
N GLN A 85 -13.01 3.59 18.10
CA GLN A 85 -11.59 3.69 18.44
C GLN A 85 -10.86 4.71 17.54
N SER A 86 -11.56 5.78 17.17
CA SER A 86 -10.95 6.93 16.51
C SER A 86 -11.58 8.22 17.00
N GLY A 87 -10.74 9.18 17.34
CA GLY A 87 -11.17 10.54 17.66
C GLY A 87 -10.56 11.58 16.72
N PHE A 88 -10.99 12.81 16.92
CA PHE A 88 -10.34 14.01 16.42
C PHE A 88 -10.72 15.19 17.30
N GLU A 89 -9.76 15.62 18.10
CA GLU A 89 -9.92 16.63 19.15
C GLU A 89 -8.60 17.38 19.38
N GLY A 90 -8.66 18.50 20.09
CA GLY A 90 -7.48 19.30 20.41
C GLY A 90 -6.86 20.02 19.21
N PHE A 91 -7.58 20.10 18.09
CA PHE A 91 -7.15 20.89 16.94
C PHE A 91 -7.32 22.39 17.20
N TYR A 92 -6.51 23.19 16.51
CA TYR A 92 -6.59 24.65 16.61
C TYR A 92 -7.97 25.15 16.15
N LYS A 93 -8.60 26.00 16.95
CA LYS A 93 -9.91 26.60 16.67
C LYS A 93 -9.76 28.10 16.41
N ASN A 94 -10.37 28.57 15.34
CA ASN A 94 -10.48 29.98 14.97
C ASN A 94 -11.93 30.33 14.58
N GLU A 95 -12.16 31.56 14.14
CA GLU A 95 -13.46 32.07 13.71
C GLU A 95 -14.11 31.32 12.54
N HIS A 96 -13.35 30.50 11.81
CA HIS A 96 -13.85 29.64 10.73
C HIS A 96 -14.05 28.18 11.14
N THR A 97 -13.78 27.84 12.40
CA THR A 97 -13.84 26.44 12.88
C THR A 97 -15.26 26.07 13.28
N THR A 98 -15.95 25.36 12.39
CA THR A 98 -17.30 24.82 12.65
C THR A 98 -17.30 23.34 13.02
N LEU A 99 -16.18 22.65 12.78
CA LEU A 99 -16.05 21.23 13.05
C LEU A 99 -16.07 20.98 14.57
N PRO A 100 -17.03 20.18 15.08
CA PRO A 100 -17.04 19.82 16.49
C PRO A 100 -16.03 18.71 16.78
N GLU A 101 -15.48 18.72 17.98
CA GLU A 101 -14.61 17.64 18.45
C GLU A 101 -15.40 16.33 18.60
N ARG A 102 -14.68 15.23 18.41
CA ARG A 102 -15.21 13.87 18.53
C ARG A 102 -14.19 12.99 19.24
N HIS A 103 -14.56 12.45 20.39
CA HIS A 103 -13.76 11.41 21.06
C HIS A 103 -13.97 10.03 20.43
N ASP A 104 -15.11 9.83 19.75
CA ASP A 104 -15.37 8.63 18.97
C ASP A 104 -16.05 8.97 17.64
N ARG A 105 -15.58 8.35 16.56
CA ARG A 105 -16.07 8.49 15.19
C ARG A 105 -15.64 7.30 14.34
N ILE A 106 -16.32 7.12 13.21
CA ILE A 106 -15.88 6.23 12.15
C ILE A 106 -14.58 6.77 11.55
N LEU A 107 -13.61 5.89 11.36
CA LEU A 107 -12.42 6.13 10.54
C LEU A 107 -12.48 5.20 9.34
N CYS A 108 -12.59 5.79 8.16
CA CYS A 108 -12.82 5.08 6.92
C CYS A 108 -12.09 5.81 5.80
N GLY A 109 -11.46 5.06 4.92
CA GLY A 109 -10.68 5.65 3.85
C GLY A 109 -10.03 4.62 2.94
N GLU A 110 -9.52 5.15 1.83
CA GLU A 110 -8.76 4.39 0.86
C GLU A 110 -7.26 4.67 1.00
N PHE A 111 -6.47 3.60 0.97
CA PHE A 111 -5.03 3.64 1.20
C PHE A 111 -4.28 3.43 -0.11
N PHE A 112 -3.34 4.32 -0.36
CA PHE A 112 -2.31 4.18 -1.38
C PHE A 112 -0.94 4.13 -0.72
N CYS A 113 -0.23 3.03 -0.96
CA CYS A 113 1.09 2.76 -0.43
C CYS A 113 2.05 2.54 -1.60
N LYS A 114 3.23 3.19 -1.56
CA LYS A 114 4.33 2.95 -2.51
C LYS A 114 5.64 2.91 -1.76
N TRP A 115 6.47 1.93 -2.03
CA TRP A 115 7.77 1.80 -1.39
C TRP A 115 8.88 1.47 -2.38
N SER A 116 10.09 1.90 -2.05
CA SER A 116 11.31 1.51 -2.75
C SER A 116 12.06 0.44 -1.97
N TYR A 117 12.79 -0.40 -2.69
CA TYR A 117 13.68 -1.39 -2.11
C TYR A 117 15.06 -0.77 -1.84
N GLY A 118 15.73 -1.21 -0.77
CA GLY A 118 17.12 -0.87 -0.48
C GLY A 118 18.13 -1.69 -1.30
N GLU A 119 19.42 -1.59 -0.97
CA GLU A 119 20.53 -2.24 -1.70
C GLU A 119 20.69 -3.75 -1.41
N CYS A 120 19.68 -4.39 -0.83
CA CYS A 120 19.74 -5.82 -0.53
C CYS A 120 19.61 -6.65 -1.83
N LYS A 121 20.22 -7.84 -1.84
CA LYS A 121 20.08 -8.83 -2.92
C LYS A 121 19.08 -9.90 -2.48
N ASP A 122 18.38 -10.51 -3.44
CA ASP A 122 17.41 -11.59 -3.24
C ASP A 122 16.13 -11.19 -2.49
N PHE A 123 15.27 -10.42 -3.15
CA PHE A 123 13.95 -10.08 -2.64
C PHE A 123 12.91 -11.17 -2.95
N ASP A 124 12.29 -11.73 -1.89
CA ASP A 124 10.97 -12.34 -2.05
C ASP A 124 9.90 -11.24 -2.06
N PHE A 125 9.63 -10.72 -3.26
CA PHE A 125 8.65 -9.66 -3.46
C PHE A 125 7.24 -10.05 -2.98
N ASN A 126 6.87 -11.34 -3.00
CA ASN A 126 5.55 -11.77 -2.55
C ASN A 126 5.46 -11.74 -1.03
N CYS A 127 6.48 -12.28 -0.35
CA CYS A 127 6.57 -12.24 1.10
C CYS A 127 6.59 -10.80 1.61
N ILE A 128 7.41 -9.92 1.00
CA ILE A 128 7.49 -8.50 1.39
C ILE A 128 6.14 -7.80 1.23
N TRP A 129 5.46 -7.99 0.10
CA TRP A 129 4.15 -7.37 -0.14
C TRP A 129 3.11 -7.82 0.90
N LYS A 130 3.05 -9.13 1.20
CA LYS A 130 2.15 -9.67 2.23
C LYS A 130 2.44 -9.08 3.61
N LYS A 131 3.72 -9.05 3.99
CA LYS A 131 4.16 -8.52 5.28
C LYS A 131 3.83 -7.03 5.43
N ILE A 132 3.98 -6.24 4.37
CA ILE A 132 3.59 -4.82 4.37
C ILE A 132 2.08 -4.68 4.53
N ARG A 133 1.28 -5.47 3.78
CA ARG A 133 -0.18 -5.48 3.92
C ARG A 133 -0.61 -5.83 5.35
N GLU A 134 0.01 -6.85 5.94
CA GLU A 134 -0.24 -7.23 7.34
C GLU A 134 0.09 -6.09 8.31
N CYS A 135 1.23 -5.40 8.14
CA CYS A 135 1.58 -4.24 8.98
C CYS A 135 0.54 -3.11 8.85
N ILE A 136 0.03 -2.85 7.64
CA ILE A 136 -1.01 -1.83 7.41
C ILE A 136 -2.29 -2.20 8.17
N LEU A 137 -2.75 -3.45 8.03
CA LEU A 137 -3.97 -3.93 8.68
C LEU A 137 -3.84 -3.93 10.21
N GLU A 138 -2.71 -4.41 10.72
CA GLU A 138 -2.42 -4.45 12.16
C GLU A 138 -2.41 -3.05 12.77
N ALA A 139 -1.64 -2.11 12.20
CA ALA A 139 -1.55 -0.75 12.74
C ALA A 139 -2.84 0.06 12.55
N PHE A 140 -3.72 -0.32 11.61
CA PHE A 140 -5.02 0.32 11.44
C PHE A 140 -6.05 -0.19 12.45
N ALA A 141 -6.15 -1.51 12.61
CA ALA A 141 -7.19 -2.18 13.38
C ALA A 141 -6.86 -2.30 14.87
N GLY A 142 -5.60 -2.60 15.20
CA GLY A 142 -5.20 -3.03 16.54
C GLY A 142 -5.62 -4.48 16.86
N PRO A 143 -5.52 -4.90 18.13
CA PRO A 143 -5.94 -6.24 18.57
C PRO A 143 -7.42 -6.52 18.26
N PRO A 144 -7.79 -7.70 17.73
CA PRO A 144 -9.18 -7.98 17.32
C PRO A 144 -10.23 -7.90 18.43
N ASP A 145 -9.83 -8.05 19.69
CA ASP A 145 -10.69 -8.08 20.87
C ASP A 145 -10.97 -6.70 21.47
N CYS A 146 -10.07 -5.72 21.30
CA CYS A 146 -10.21 -4.39 21.89
C CYS A 146 -9.92 -3.22 20.94
N GLY A 147 -9.36 -3.49 19.76
CA GLY A 147 -8.91 -2.48 18.81
C GLY A 147 -7.82 -1.56 19.36
N GLU A 148 -7.47 -0.53 18.61
CA GLU A 148 -6.52 0.49 19.06
C GLU A 148 -7.04 1.90 18.76
N TYR A 149 -7.06 2.76 19.79
CA TYR A 149 -7.50 4.13 19.66
C TYR A 149 -6.54 4.95 18.80
N SER A 150 -7.09 5.66 17.81
CA SER A 150 -6.34 6.63 17.00
C SER A 150 -6.84 8.06 17.22
N PRO A 151 -6.00 8.98 17.74
CA PRO A 151 -6.39 10.37 17.99
C PRO A 151 -6.46 11.21 16.70
N SER A 152 -5.86 10.75 15.60
CA SER A 152 -5.89 11.41 14.30
C SER A 152 -5.48 10.45 13.19
N TYR A 153 -5.96 10.68 11.96
CA TYR A 153 -5.54 9.82 10.85
C TYR A 153 -4.03 9.97 10.56
N GLN A 154 -3.44 11.14 10.81
CA GLN A 154 -2.00 11.37 10.67
C GLN A 154 -1.22 10.47 11.62
N LYS A 155 -1.71 10.26 12.84
CA LYS A 155 -1.09 9.32 13.79
C LYS A 155 -1.17 7.89 13.25
N THR A 156 -2.32 7.45 12.72
CA THR A 156 -2.45 6.13 12.09
C THR A 156 -1.47 5.95 10.93
N VAL A 157 -1.39 6.94 10.01
CA VAL A 157 -0.44 6.92 8.89
C VAL A 157 1.00 6.77 9.40
N ASN A 158 1.39 7.55 10.41
CA ASN A 158 2.72 7.46 10.99
C ASN A 158 2.99 6.09 11.64
N CYS A 159 2.03 5.54 12.41
CA CYS A 159 2.18 4.21 13.02
C CYS A 159 2.40 3.13 11.96
N ILE A 160 1.63 3.15 10.86
CA ILE A 160 1.80 2.22 9.74
C ILE A 160 3.21 2.34 9.15
N GLN A 161 3.67 3.57 8.86
CA GLN A 161 4.99 3.82 8.30
C GLN A 161 6.11 3.28 9.21
N MET A 162 6.04 3.58 10.50
CA MET A 162 7.04 3.12 11.47
C MET A 162 7.04 1.60 11.62
N LEU A 163 5.87 0.98 11.64
CA LEU A 163 5.75 -0.48 11.76
C LEU A 163 6.33 -1.19 10.53
N VAL A 164 6.03 -0.69 9.33
CA VAL A 164 6.58 -1.23 8.07
C VAL A 164 8.11 -1.11 8.06
N LEU A 165 8.66 0.07 8.32
CA LEU A 165 10.11 0.30 8.30
C LEU A 165 10.83 -0.54 9.37
N SER A 166 10.20 -0.78 10.53
CA SER A 166 10.75 -1.64 11.58
C SER A 166 10.76 -3.12 11.19
N ARG A 167 9.70 -3.62 10.55
CA ARG A 167 9.52 -5.06 10.28
C ARG A 167 10.06 -5.50 8.93
N VAL A 168 10.27 -4.58 7.98
CA VAL A 168 10.65 -4.89 6.60
C VAL A 168 11.94 -4.16 6.26
N PRO A 169 13.11 -4.68 6.68
CA PRO A 169 14.41 -4.00 6.48
C PRO A 169 14.79 -3.86 4.99
N GLN A 170 14.13 -4.59 4.10
CA GLN A 170 14.29 -4.47 2.65
C GLN A 170 13.72 -3.16 2.08
N VAL A 171 12.82 -2.49 2.81
CA VAL A 171 12.21 -1.23 2.38
C VAL A 171 13.14 -0.06 2.73
N SER A 172 13.50 0.74 1.74
CA SER A 172 14.33 1.93 1.93
C SER A 172 13.49 3.19 2.18
N SER A 173 12.37 3.34 1.48
CA SER A 173 11.44 4.45 1.67
C SER A 173 10.00 3.97 1.55
N PHE A 174 9.09 4.58 2.30
CA PHE A 174 7.67 4.21 2.31
C PHE A 174 6.78 5.46 2.28
N LEU A 175 6.06 5.61 1.18
CA LEU A 175 5.01 6.62 1.01
C LEU A 175 3.65 5.99 1.35
N LEU A 176 2.89 6.68 2.18
CA LEU A 176 1.52 6.34 2.51
C LEU A 176 0.62 7.56 2.33
N MET A 177 -0.44 7.39 1.56
CA MET A 177 -1.55 8.34 1.46
C MET A 177 -2.82 7.65 1.91
N MET A 178 -3.58 8.32 2.76
CA MET A 178 -4.91 7.89 3.18
C MET A 178 -5.92 8.95 2.74
N PHE A 179 -6.81 8.57 1.82
CA PHE A 179 -7.93 9.41 1.39
C PHE A 179 -9.09 9.18 2.36
N TYR A 180 -9.32 10.14 3.26
CA TYR A 180 -10.39 10.06 4.26
C TYR A 180 -11.76 10.18 3.58
N PHE A 181 -12.66 9.27 3.92
CA PHE A 181 -14.05 9.33 3.52
C PHE A 181 -14.89 9.84 4.69
N ASN A 182 -15.78 10.80 4.42
CA ASN A 182 -16.77 11.20 5.42
C ASN A 182 -17.81 10.08 5.59
N ASN A 183 -18.56 10.08 6.70
CA ASN A 183 -19.53 9.02 7.02
C ASN A 183 -20.55 8.70 5.91
N SER A 184 -20.83 9.62 4.98
CA SER A 184 -21.73 9.42 3.84
C SER A 184 -21.08 8.78 2.61
N GLU A 185 -19.75 8.77 2.57
CA GLU A 185 -18.92 8.19 1.49
C GLU A 185 -18.34 6.83 1.89
N CYS A 186 -18.50 6.51 3.17
CA CYS A 186 -18.52 5.17 3.74
C CYS A 186 -19.91 4.56 3.54
#